data_AF-A0A1M7YIE2-F1
#
_entry.id   AF-A0A1M7YIE2-F1
#
_cell.length_a   1.000
_cell.length_b   1.000
_cell.length_c   1.000
_cell.angle_alpha   90.00
_cell.angle_beta   90.00
_cell.angle_gamma   90.00
#
_symmetry.space_group_name_H-M   'P 1'
#
loop_
_entity.id
_entity.type
_entity.pdbx_description
1 polymer ?
#
loop_
_entity_poly.entity_id
_entity_poly.type
_entity_poly.pdbx_seq_one_letter_code
_entity_poly.pdbx_strand_id
1 'polypeptide(L)'
;MDTYEIDPIKRYSRNRPSATRFNSFTMPIKGRIDMLATGIRTPVGIKVMGPELAEVERIGLEPENYLRDIPGTRSVYAERVTTGYFLYFSVHHDAIARYGLTVESVNEVIQTSTAVGQGAAG
;
A
#
# COMPACT_ATOMS: atom_id res chain seq x y z
N MET A 1 -30.66 -1.68 -13.39
CA MET A 1 -29.64 -1.00 -14.23
C MET A 1 -28.32 -1.65 -13.88
N ASP A 2 -27.95 -2.62 -14.71
CA ASP A 2 -27.49 -3.91 -14.22
C ASP A 2 -25.98 -4.10 -14.34
N THR A 3 -25.47 -4.99 -13.50
CA THR A 3 -24.06 -5.45 -13.44
C THR A 3 -23.52 -6.05 -14.75
N TYR A 4 -24.35 -6.14 -15.80
CA TYR A 4 -24.01 -6.66 -17.13
C TYR A 4 -22.97 -5.83 -17.89
N GLU A 5 -22.92 -4.52 -17.69
CA GLU A 5 -22.04 -3.63 -18.48
C GLU A 5 -20.55 -3.79 -18.10
N ILE A 6 -20.25 -4.26 -16.89
CA ILE A 6 -18.89 -4.42 -16.36
C ILE A 6 -18.33 -5.85 -16.49
N ASP A 7 -19.15 -6.83 -16.88
CA ASP A 7 -18.71 -8.24 -16.97
C ASP A 7 -17.65 -8.53 -18.06
N PRO A 8 -17.67 -7.91 -19.27
CA PRO A 8 -16.65 -8.19 -20.28
C PRO A 8 -15.26 -7.67 -19.87
N ILE A 9 -15.17 -6.50 -19.24
CA ILE A 9 -13.90 -5.92 -18.72
C ILE A 9 -13.33 -6.81 -17.62
N LYS A 10 -14.21 -7.29 -16.72
CA LYS A 10 -13.88 -8.24 -15.65
C LYS A 10 -13.34 -9.57 -16.16
N ARG A 11 -13.82 -10.05 -17.32
CA ARG A 11 -13.32 -11.27 -17.98
C ARG A 11 -11.99 -11.04 -18.69
N TYR A 12 -11.80 -9.87 -19.29
CA TYR A 12 -10.58 -9.54 -20.03
C TYR A 12 -9.35 -9.39 -19.10
N SER A 13 -9.52 -8.79 -17.92
CA SER A 13 -8.44 -8.69 -16.93
C SER A 13 -7.98 -10.07 -16.40
N ARG A 14 -8.88 -11.08 -16.38
CA ARG A 14 -8.60 -12.42 -15.85
C ARG A 14 -7.49 -13.17 -16.59
N ASN A 15 -7.33 -12.93 -17.90
CA ASN A 15 -6.45 -13.73 -18.76
C ASN A 15 -5.09 -13.08 -19.04
N ARG A 16 -4.72 -12.02 -18.31
CA ARG A 16 -3.40 -11.38 -18.44
C ARG A 16 -2.41 -11.95 -17.42
N PRO A 17 -1.37 -12.67 -17.85
CA PRO A 17 -0.38 -13.26 -16.94
C PRO A 17 0.47 -12.22 -16.18
N SER A 18 0.45 -10.95 -16.58
CA SER A 18 1.17 -9.85 -15.92
C SER A 18 0.29 -8.96 -15.03
N ALA A 19 -1.02 -9.16 -15.01
CA ALA A 19 -1.90 -8.39 -14.13
C ALA A 19 -1.84 -8.99 -12.72
N THR A 20 -1.42 -8.17 -11.74
CA THR A 20 -1.49 -8.52 -10.32
C THR A 20 -2.88 -9.06 -9.98
N ARG A 21 -2.95 -10.14 -9.18
CA ARG A 21 -4.16 -10.95 -8.89
C ARG A 21 -5.32 -10.19 -8.21
N PHE A 22 -5.23 -8.86 -8.12
CA PHE A 22 -6.14 -7.98 -7.40
C PHE A 22 -6.91 -7.06 -8.34
N ASN A 23 -8.18 -7.40 -8.54
CA ASN A 23 -9.08 -6.61 -9.37
C ASN A 23 -10.37 -6.33 -8.59
N SER A 24 -10.55 -5.09 -8.14
CA SER A 24 -11.81 -4.60 -7.57
C SER A 24 -12.46 -3.62 -8.54
N PHE A 25 -13.63 -3.98 -9.07
CA PHE A 25 -14.40 -3.15 -9.99
C PHE A 25 -15.75 -2.83 -9.35
N THR A 26 -15.93 -1.57 -8.97
CA THR A 26 -17.17 -1.01 -8.40
C THR A 26 -17.63 0.20 -9.22
N MET A 27 -18.90 0.58 -9.10
CA MET A 27 -19.42 1.80 -9.73
C MET A 27 -18.79 3.03 -9.05
N PRO A 28 -18.34 4.07 -9.80
CA PRO A 28 -17.59 5.20 -9.22
C PRO A 28 -18.34 5.95 -8.11
N ILE A 29 -19.66 6.11 -8.23
CA ILE A 29 -20.49 6.79 -7.22
C ILE A 29 -20.60 5.91 -5.97
N LYS A 30 -20.97 4.63 -6.14
CA LYS A 30 -21.10 3.68 -5.03
C LYS A 30 -19.78 3.51 -4.27
N GLY A 31 -18.66 3.33 -4.99
CA GLY A 31 -17.35 3.15 -4.38
C GLY A 31 -16.87 4.37 -3.58
N ARG A 32 -17.27 5.59 -3.96
CA ARG A 32 -17.00 6.79 -3.17
C ARG A 32 -17.87 6.86 -1.92
N ILE A 33 -19.15 6.50 -2.02
CA ILE A 33 -20.06 6.43 -0.87
C ILE A 33 -19.58 5.37 0.14
N ASP A 34 -19.23 4.17 -0.34
CA ASP A 34 -18.73 3.07 0.50
C ASP A 34 -17.43 3.48 1.21
N MET A 35 -16.52 4.18 0.52
CA MET A 35 -15.27 4.68 1.08
C MET A 35 -15.50 5.79 2.12
N LEU A 36 -16.42 6.73 1.88
CA LEU A 36 -16.75 7.76 2.85
C LEU A 36 -17.38 7.18 4.13
N ALA A 37 -18.17 6.12 3.98
CA ALA A 37 -18.85 5.49 5.10
C ALA A 37 -17.95 4.54 5.91
N THR A 38 -17.09 3.77 5.25
CA THR A 38 -16.37 2.64 5.88
C THR A 38 -14.85 2.71 5.73
N GLY A 39 -14.35 3.54 4.80
CA GLY A 39 -12.95 3.54 4.36
C GLY A 39 -12.61 2.44 3.35
N ILE A 40 -13.55 1.55 3.00
CA ILE A 40 -13.30 0.37 2.17
C ILE A 40 -13.90 0.56 0.78
N ARG A 41 -13.13 0.24 -0.26
CA ARG A 41 -13.54 0.38 -1.68
C ARG A 41 -14.14 -0.89 -2.30
N THR A 42 -14.14 -1.99 -1.56
CA THR A 42 -14.66 -3.29 -1.96
C THR A 42 -16.05 -3.53 -1.35
N PRO A 43 -16.91 -4.35 -1.97
CA PRO A 43 -18.22 -4.67 -1.41
C PRO A 43 -18.17 -5.35 -0.04
N VAL A 44 -17.10 -6.09 0.24
CA VAL A 44 -16.80 -6.72 1.52
C VAL A 44 -15.36 -6.38 1.88
N GLY A 45 -15.12 -6.04 3.15
CA GLY A 45 -13.78 -5.86 3.68
C GLY A 45 -13.73 -6.11 5.17
N ILE A 46 -12.55 -6.49 5.63
CA ILE A 46 -12.27 -6.83 7.04
C ILE A 46 -11.36 -5.74 7.57
N LYS A 47 -11.75 -5.10 8.68
CA LYS A 47 -10.96 -4.06 9.34
C LYS A 47 -10.43 -4.59 10.66
N VAL A 48 -9.11 -4.82 10.72
CA VAL A 48 -8.41 -5.21 11.94
C VAL A 48 -7.88 -3.96 12.61
N MET A 49 -8.17 -3.77 13.89
CA MET A 49 -7.71 -2.62 14.68
C MET A 49 -7.15 -3.13 16.00
N GLY A 50 -6.03 -2.57 16.42
CA GLY A 50 -5.35 -2.96 17.65
C GLY A 50 -4.25 -1.97 18.02
N PRO A 51 -3.72 -2.06 19.25
CA PRO A 51 -2.69 -1.16 19.73
C PRO A 51 -1.28 -1.50 19.23
N GLU A 52 -1.06 -2.74 18.77
CA GLU A 52 0.25 -3.25 18.37
C GLU A 52 0.23 -3.60 16.88
N LEU A 53 1.19 -3.06 16.12
CA LEU A 53 1.17 -3.09 14.67
C LEU A 53 1.55 -4.46 14.10
N ALA A 54 2.51 -5.15 14.73
CA ALA A 54 2.93 -6.47 14.27
C ALA A 54 1.80 -7.50 14.39
N GLU A 55 0.99 -7.39 15.44
CA GLU A 55 -0.18 -8.24 15.67
C GLU A 55 -1.32 -7.91 14.71
N VAL A 56 -1.55 -6.63 14.41
CA VAL A 56 -2.51 -6.21 13.38
C VAL A 56 -2.10 -6.74 12.00
N GLU A 57 -0.82 -6.68 11.66
CA GLU A 57 -0.29 -7.25 10.42
C GLU A 57 -0.47 -8.78 10.41
N ARG A 58 -0.07 -9.48 11.47
CA ARG A 58 -0.22 -10.94 11.59
C ARG A 58 -1.68 -11.37 11.39
N ILE A 59 -2.61 -10.74 12.10
CA ILE A 59 -4.04 -11.02 12.03
C ILE A 59 -4.63 -10.57 10.69
N GLY A 60 -4.13 -9.48 10.08
CA GLY A 60 -4.61 -9.01 8.78
C GLY A 60 -4.29 -9.98 7.63
N LEU A 61 -3.19 -10.72 7.73
CA LEU A 61 -2.74 -11.67 6.72
C LEU A 61 -3.38 -13.06 6.84
N GLU A 62 -3.78 -13.43 8.04
CA GLU A 62 -4.35 -14.75 8.34
C GLU A 62 -5.65 -15.03 7.54
N PRO A 63 -6.64 -14.10 7.46
CA PRO A 63 -7.83 -14.24 6.62
C PRO A 63 -7.52 -14.41 5.14
N GLU A 64 -6.41 -13.87 4.62
CA GLU A 64 -6.06 -14.02 3.21
C GLU A 64 -5.88 -15.49 2.82
N ASN A 65 -5.35 -16.31 3.74
CA ASN A 65 -5.19 -17.75 3.50
C ASN A 65 -6.53 -18.49 3.52
N TYR A 66 -7.40 -18.21 4.50
CA TYR A 66 -8.67 -18.90 4.64
C TYR A 66 -9.72 -18.49 3.60
N LEU A 67 -9.75 -17.21 3.23
CA LEU A 67 -10.79 -16.68 2.34
C LEU A 67 -10.56 -17.03 0.86
N ARG A 68 -9.32 -17.33 0.47
CA ARG A 68 -8.97 -17.75 -0.90
C ARG A 68 -9.68 -19.03 -1.33
N ASP A 69 -9.95 -19.93 -0.39
CA ASP A 69 -10.54 -21.25 -0.67
C ASP A 69 -12.07 -21.24 -0.64
N ILE A 70 -12.71 -20.11 -0.29
CA ILE A 70 -14.17 -20.01 -0.22
C ILE A 70 -14.77 -19.90 -1.63
N PRO A 71 -15.73 -20.76 -2.00
CA PRO A 71 -16.45 -20.66 -3.27
C PRO A 71 -17.11 -19.29 -3.45
N GLY A 72 -16.79 -18.61 -4.55
CA GLY A 72 -17.31 -17.27 -4.86
C GLY A 72 -16.34 -16.13 -4.54
N THR A 73 -15.24 -16.40 -3.83
CA THR A 73 -14.19 -15.41 -3.60
C THR A 73 -13.37 -15.20 -4.88
N ARG A 74 -13.47 -14.00 -5.48
CA ARG A 74 -12.69 -13.67 -6.70
C ARG A 74 -11.26 -13.20 -6.42
N SER A 75 -11.04 -12.50 -5.31
CA SER A 75 -9.77 -11.80 -5.01
C SER A 75 -9.80 -11.32 -3.56
N VAL A 76 -8.81 -11.69 -2.74
CA VAL A 76 -8.68 -11.28 -1.32
C VAL A 76 -7.31 -10.63 -1.09
N TYR A 77 -7.28 -9.34 -0.79
CA TYR A 77 -6.05 -8.59 -0.56
C TYR A 77 -5.99 -8.16 0.90
N ALA A 78 -4.91 -8.49 1.59
CA ALA A 78 -4.57 -7.86 2.84
C ALA A 78 -3.59 -6.70 2.58
N GLU A 79 -3.95 -5.51 3.05
CA GLU A 79 -3.07 -4.35 2.99
C GLU A 79 -1.88 -4.55 3.94
N ARG A 80 -0.68 -4.23 3.45
CA ARG A 80 0.57 -4.38 4.19
C ARG A 80 0.91 -3.04 4.85
N VAL A 81 0.70 -2.95 6.16
CA VAL A 81 0.84 -1.70 6.91
C VAL A 81 2.30 -1.24 7.00
N THR A 82 3.27 -2.15 6.83
CA THR A 82 4.70 -1.89 7.09
C THR A 82 5.55 -1.67 5.82
N THR A 83 4.95 -1.41 4.66
CA THR A 83 5.64 -1.46 3.35
C THR A 83 6.35 -0.17 2.94
N GLY A 84 6.98 0.54 3.88
CA GLY A 84 7.81 1.70 3.58
C GLY A 84 9.29 1.33 3.58
N TYR A 85 9.98 1.47 2.44
CA TYR A 85 11.44 1.42 2.43
C TYR A 85 11.98 2.79 2.84
N PHE A 86 12.65 2.85 3.98
CA PHE A 86 13.28 4.07 4.48
C PHE A 86 14.80 3.91 4.50
N LEU A 87 15.51 4.92 4.01
CA LEU A 87 16.96 5.03 4.17
C LEU A 87 17.24 5.85 5.43
N TYR A 88 17.87 5.22 6.42
CA TYR A 88 18.27 5.87 7.67
C TYR A 88 19.75 6.23 7.59
N PHE A 89 20.05 7.53 7.71
CA PHE A 89 21.41 8.03 7.80
C PHE A 89 21.70 8.38 9.27
N SER A 90 22.72 7.74 9.86
CA SER A 90 23.20 8.07 11.21
C SER A 90 24.46 8.90 11.11
N VAL A 91 24.39 10.17 11.54
CA VAL A 91 25.53 11.09 11.50
C VAL A 91 26.31 11.00 12.81
N HIS A 92 27.59 10.66 12.73
CA HIS A 92 28.48 10.62 13.89
C HIS A 92 29.09 12.00 14.16
N HIS A 93 28.62 12.67 15.21
CA HIS A 93 29.07 14.01 15.61
C HIS A 93 30.58 14.13 15.76
N ASP A 94 31.22 13.16 16.42
CA ASP A 94 32.67 13.19 16.67
C ASP A 94 33.51 13.05 15.39
N ALA A 95 32.96 12.39 14.36
CA ALA A 95 33.63 12.21 13.09
C ALA A 95 33.54 13.48 12.23
N ILE A 96 32.36 14.10 12.15
CA ILE A 96 32.15 15.31 11.36
C ILE A 96 32.86 16.54 11.96
N ALA A 97 33.00 16.58 13.28
CA ALA A 97 33.70 17.65 13.98
C ALA A 97 35.19 17.73 13.60
N ARG A 98 35.83 16.58 13.30
CA ARG A 98 37.23 16.54 12.82
C ARG A 98 37.41 17.19 11.45
N TYR A 99 36.34 17.23 10.66
CA TYR A 99 36.32 17.86 9.33
C TYR A 99 35.73 19.28 9.37
N GLY A 100 35.42 19.82 10.56
CA GLY A 100 34.79 21.13 10.70
C GLY A 100 33.37 21.22 10.12
N LEU A 101 32.72 20.08 9.89
CA LEU A 101 31.39 20.01 9.30
C LEU A 101 30.32 20.05 10.40
N THR A 102 29.24 20.81 10.15
CA THR A 102 28.05 20.80 10.99
C THR A 102 27.10 19.67 10.55
N VAL A 103 26.24 19.21 11.46
CA VAL A 103 25.19 18.23 11.13
C VAL A 103 24.26 18.78 10.06
N GLU A 104 23.99 20.08 10.08
CA GLU A 104 23.17 20.77 9.09
C GLU A 104 23.76 20.64 7.69
N SER A 105 25.05 20.90 7.51
CA SER A 105 25.72 20.75 6.22
C SER A 105 25.69 19.30 5.70
N VAL A 106 25.82 18.31 6.59
CA VAL A 106 25.73 16.89 6.21
C VAL A 106 24.29 16.53 5.78
N ASN A 107 23.29 17.00 6.53
CA ASN A 107 21.89 16.79 6.18
C ASN A 107 21.51 17.47 4.87
N GLU A 108 22.03 18.67 4.60
CA GLU A 108 21.82 19.39 3.34
C GLU A 108 22.37 18.61 2.14
N VAL A 109 23.56 18.01 2.28
CA VAL A 109 24.16 17.15 1.24
C VAL A 109 23.36 15.87 1.04
N ILE A 110 22.90 15.22 2.12
CA ILE A 110 22.06 14.01 2.04
C ILE A 110 20.73 14.33 1.37
N GLN A 111 20.11 15.45 1.74
CA GLN A 111 18.86 15.92 1.15
C GLN A 111 19.03 16.23 -0.33
N THR A 112 20.06 17.00 -0.73
CA THR A 112 20.31 17.30 -2.15
C THR A 112 20.65 16.03 -2.96
N SER A 113 21.47 15.13 -2.42
CA SER A 113 21.83 13.88 -3.10
C SER A 113 20.65 12.92 -3.25
N THR A 114 19.76 12.85 -2.25
CA THR A 114 18.58 11.97 -2.28
C THR A 114 17.38 12.61 -2.98
N ALA A 115 17.23 13.94 -2.91
CA ALA A 115 16.15 14.68 -3.56
C ALA A 115 16.29 14.71 -5.08
N VAL A 116 17.51 14.70 -5.63
CA VAL A 116 17.73 14.53 -7.08
C VAL A 116 17.30 13.14 -7.57
N GLY A 117 17.11 12.17 -6.66
CA GLY A 117 16.49 10.86 -6.94
C GLY A 117 14.96 10.81 -6.77
N GLN A 118 14.33 11.85 -6.21
CA GLN A 118 12.86 11.98 -6.08
C GLN A 118 12.29 13.08 -6.98
N GLY A 119 13.02 13.48 -8.03
CA GLY A 119 12.57 14.39 -9.08
C GLY A 119 12.11 13.66 -10.35
N ALA A 120 11.26 12.63 -10.23
CA ALA A 120 10.56 12.00 -11.36
C ALA A 120 9.37 11.13 -10.91
N ALA A 121 8.49 11.68 -10.09
CA ALA A 121 7.10 11.22 -10.01
C ALA A 121 6.28 12.48 -9.74
N GLY A 122 5.48 12.88 -10.74
CA GLY A 122 4.75 14.14 -10.78
C GLY A 122 3.63 14.28 -9.75
#